data_AF-A0A816K744-F1
#
_entry.id   AF-A0A816K744-F1
#
_cell.length_a   1.000
_cell.length_b   1.000
_cell.length_c   1.000
_cell.angle_alpha   90.00
_cell.angle_beta   90.00
_cell.angle_gamma   90.00
#
_symmetry.space_group_name_H-M   'P 1'
#
loop_
_entity.id
_entity.type
_entity.pdbx_description
1 polymer ?
#
loop_
_entity_poly.entity_id
_entity_poly.type
_entity_poly.pdbx_seq_one_letter_code
_entity_poly.pdbx_strand_id
1 'polypeptide(L)'
;MFEYIRTTVMSWFALRRAKSTREQGTITPNVRKLVEENFDLSTAMAVRDIADLEYQVQDPTGECFTVLLGPGTCTCGEYQLIGIPCMHALACSTRVGFPSDALVAPAYRVPTWRQGFIGKIYPVPSVGGL
;
A
#
# COMPACT_ATOMS: atom_id res chain seq x y z
N MET A 1 20.96 -26.28 -9.30
CA MET A 1 19.69 -25.56 -9.50
C MET A 1 18.95 -25.28 -8.17
N PHE A 2 18.60 -26.30 -7.38
CA PHE A 2 17.90 -26.09 -6.10
C PHE A 2 18.69 -25.27 -5.06
N GLU A 3 20.01 -25.49 -4.94
CA GLU A 3 20.85 -24.67 -4.05
C GLU A 3 20.93 -23.20 -4.47
N TYR A 4 20.88 -22.92 -5.77
CA TYR A 4 20.78 -21.55 -6.28
C TYR A 4 19.47 -20.89 -5.83
N ILE A 5 18.32 -21.56 -6.04
CA ILE A 5 17.02 -21.05 -5.59
C ILE A 5 17.04 -20.83 -4.06
N ARG A 6 17.51 -21.80 -3.29
CA ARG A 6 17.59 -21.71 -1.82
C ARG A 6 18.41 -20.49 -1.38
N THR A 7 19.62 -20.32 -1.92
CA THR A 7 20.51 -19.20 -1.55
C THR A 7 19.99 -17.85 -2.01
N THR A 8 19.35 -17.77 -3.19
CA THR A 8 18.67 -16.55 -3.66
C THR A 8 17.54 -16.15 -2.72
N VAL A 9 16.61 -17.07 -2.43
CA VAL A 9 15.45 -16.77 -1.56
C VAL A 9 15.90 -16.47 -0.12
N MET A 10 16.90 -17.20 0.40
CA MET A 10 17.52 -16.91 1.69
C MET A 10 18.05 -15.47 1.77
N SER A 11 18.79 -15.03 0.75
CA SER A 11 19.34 -13.69 0.67
C SER A 11 18.25 -12.63 0.57
N TRP A 12 17.19 -12.88 -0.21
CA TRP A 12 16.04 -11.98 -0.34
C TRP A 12 15.28 -11.81 0.98
N PHE A 13 15.00 -12.92 1.69
CA PHE A 13 14.34 -12.88 2.99
C PHE A 13 15.18 -12.12 4.02
N ALA A 14 16.49 -12.35 4.06
CA ALA A 14 17.40 -11.60 4.93
C ALA A 14 17.38 -10.09 4.64
N LEU A 15 17.48 -9.70 3.35
CA LEU A 15 17.44 -8.30 2.94
C LEU A 15 16.10 -7.64 3.28
N ARG A 16 14.98 -8.30 2.99
CA ARG A 16 13.64 -7.75 3.23
C ARG A 16 13.32 -7.63 4.73
N ARG A 17 13.76 -8.58 5.57
CA ARG A 17 13.70 -8.41 7.03
C ARG A 17 14.49 -7.20 7.49
N ALA A 18 15.75 -7.07 7.08
CA ALA A 18 16.59 -5.95 7.49
C ALA A 18 15.97 -4.60 7.10
N LYS A 19 15.44 -4.49 5.87
CA LYS A 19 14.72 -3.29 5.41
C LYS A 19 13.46 -3.03 6.23
N SER A 20 12.57 -4.01 6.38
CA SER A 20 11.30 -3.85 7.12
C SER A 20 11.49 -3.55 8.61
N THR A 21 12.58 -4.01 9.22
CA THR A 21 12.90 -3.74 10.63
C THR A 21 13.37 -2.31 10.84
N ARG A 22 14.10 -1.75 9.86
CA ARG A 22 14.60 -0.36 9.89
C ARG A 22 13.53 0.66 9.52
N GLU A 23 12.50 0.23 8.79
CA GLU A 23 11.38 1.09 8.41
C GLU A 23 10.58 1.50 9.65
N GLN A 24 10.36 2.81 9.83
CA GLN A 24 9.64 3.37 10.98
C GLN A 24 8.24 3.87 10.63
N GLY A 25 7.93 4.01 9.34
CA GLY A 25 6.62 4.47 8.89
C GLY A 25 5.50 3.44 9.05
N THR A 26 4.26 3.90 8.85
CA THR A 26 3.04 3.05 8.89
C THR A 26 2.97 2.08 7.69
N ILE A 27 3.29 2.60 6.51
CA ILE A 27 3.22 1.92 5.21
C ILE A 27 4.60 1.78 4.58
N THR A 28 4.75 0.81 3.67
CA THR A 28 6.04 0.58 2.99
C THR A 28 6.50 1.79 2.16
N PRO A 29 7.82 2.02 2.00
CA PRO A 29 8.37 3.20 1.31
C PRO A 29 7.82 3.42 -0.10
N ASN A 30 7.68 2.35 -0.89
CA ASN A 30 7.20 2.47 -2.26
C ASN A 30 5.74 2.93 -2.30
N VAL A 31 4.91 2.44 -1.38
CA VAL A 31 3.51 2.84 -1.29
C VAL A 31 3.37 4.24 -0.72
N ARG A 32 4.22 4.63 0.23
CA ARG A 32 4.32 6.02 0.71
C ARG A 32 4.55 6.98 -0.45
N LYS A 33 5.54 6.70 -1.30
CA LYS A 33 5.85 7.53 -2.49
C LYS A 33 4.64 7.65 -3.42
N LEU A 34 3.95 6.53 -3.68
CA LEU A 34 2.77 6.53 -4.54
C LEU A 34 1.60 7.33 -3.94
N VAL A 35 1.40 7.23 -2.62
CA VAL A 35 0.39 8.02 -1.90
C VAL A 35 0.74 9.51 -1.95
N GLU A 36 2.02 9.88 -1.79
CA GLU A 36 2.49 11.27 -1.92
C GLU A 36 2.24 11.80 -3.34
N GLU A 37 2.56 11.03 -4.39
CA GLU A 37 2.30 11.40 -5.78
C GLU A 37 0.80 11.59 -6.06
N ASN A 38 -0.04 10.66 -5.61
CA ASN A 38 -1.50 10.77 -5.75
C ASN A 38 -2.07 11.91 -4.91
N PHE A 39 -1.44 12.24 -3.78
CA PHE A 39 -1.86 13.35 -2.92
C PHE A 39 -1.66 14.69 -3.64
N ASP A 40 -0.51 14.90 -4.27
CA ASP A 40 -0.24 16.12 -5.04
C ASP A 40 -1.30 16.32 -6.14
N LEU A 41 -1.65 15.25 -6.85
CA LEU A 41 -2.70 15.26 -7.89
C LEU A 41 -4.11 15.51 -7.34
N SER A 42 -4.36 15.13 -6.08
CA SER A 42 -5.66 15.31 -5.43
C SER A 42 -6.00 16.77 -5.09
N THR A 43 -4.98 17.64 -4.99
CA THR A 43 -5.13 19.03 -4.54
C THR A 43 -5.97 19.89 -5.50
N ALA A 44 -6.06 19.50 -6.77
CA ALA A 44 -6.81 20.24 -7.80
C ALA A 44 -8.30 19.81 -7.90
N MET A 45 -8.77 18.91 -7.04
CA MET A 45 -10.10 18.33 -7.13
C MET A 45 -11.15 19.09 -6.31
N ALA A 46 -12.39 19.12 -6.82
CA ALA A 46 -13.53 19.62 -6.07
C ALA A 46 -14.32 18.45 -5.47
N VAL A 47 -14.48 18.43 -4.14
CA VAL A 47 -15.19 17.37 -3.42
C VAL A 47 -16.53 17.89 -2.89
N ARG A 48 -17.60 17.13 -3.14
CA ARG A 48 -18.97 17.39 -2.65
C ARG A 48 -19.48 16.17 -1.89
N ASP A 49 -20.20 16.41 -0.81
CA ASP A 49 -20.76 15.33 0.02
C ASP A 49 -22.03 14.77 -0.65
N ILE A 50 -22.16 13.45 -0.70
CA ILE A 50 -23.37 12.74 -1.16
C ILE A 50 -24.12 12.18 0.04
N ALA A 51 -23.42 11.39 0.86
CA ALA A 51 -23.94 10.74 2.07
C ALA A 51 -22.79 10.48 3.05
N ASP A 52 -23.06 9.74 4.13
CA ASP A 52 -22.03 9.41 5.12
C ASP A 52 -20.90 8.58 4.48
N LEU A 53 -19.68 9.12 4.54
CA LEU A 53 -18.48 8.57 3.89
C LEU A 53 -18.59 8.38 2.36
N GLU A 54 -19.55 9.03 1.71
CA GLU A 54 -19.78 8.98 0.27
C GLU A 54 -19.69 10.37 -0.36
N TYR A 55 -18.88 10.50 -1.41
CA TYR A 55 -18.52 11.79 -1.98
C TYR A 55 -18.51 11.75 -3.51
N GLN A 56 -18.91 12.87 -4.12
CA GLN A 56 -18.62 13.16 -5.51
C GLN A 56 -17.32 13.96 -5.59
N VAL A 57 -16.40 13.51 -6.43
CA VAL A 57 -15.13 14.19 -6.71
C VAL A 57 -15.12 14.60 -8.17
N GLN A 58 -14.95 15.88 -8.44
CA GLN A 58 -14.79 16.42 -9.77
C GLN A 58 -13.32 16.75 -10.02
N ASP A 59 -12.77 16.19 -11.10
CA ASP A 59 -11.41 16.45 -11.52
C ASP A 59 -11.30 17.80 -12.29
N PRO A 60 -10.07 18.25 -12.63
CA PRO A 60 -9.89 19.47 -13.41
C PRO A 60 -10.45 19.42 -14.84
N THR A 61 -10.72 18.22 -15.38
CA THR A 61 -11.33 18.06 -16.72
C THR A 61 -12.84 18.21 -16.69
N GLY A 62 -13.44 18.17 -15.49
CA GLY A 62 -14.87 18.26 -15.25
C GLY A 62 -15.54 16.89 -15.05
N GLU A 63 -14.80 15.79 -15.23
CA GLU A 63 -15.28 14.44 -14.99
C GLU A 63 -15.56 14.22 -13.50
N CYS A 64 -16.60 13.44 -13.21
CA CYS A 64 -17.06 13.21 -11.85
C CYS A 64 -16.94 11.73 -11.46
N PHE A 65 -16.38 11.49 -10.29
CA PHE A 65 -16.18 10.18 -9.70
C PHE A 65 -16.93 10.08 -8.38
N THR A 66 -17.38 8.87 -8.04
CA THR A 66 -17.97 8.60 -6.72
C THR A 66 -16.95 7.83 -5.87
N VAL A 67 -16.76 8.28 -4.64
CA VAL A 67 -15.84 7.68 -3.67
C VAL A 67 -16.62 7.27 -2.43
N LEU A 68 -16.43 6.03 -2.00
CA LEU A 68 -16.88 5.53 -0.69
C LEU A 68 -15.64 5.25 0.16
N LEU A 69 -15.40 6.08 1.19
CA LEU A 69 -14.18 5.98 2.00
C LEU A 69 -14.17 4.74 2.91
N GLY A 70 -15.32 4.35 3.48
CA GLY A 70 -15.42 3.20 4.38
C GLY A 70 -15.05 1.86 3.71
N PRO A 71 -15.70 1.49 2.60
CA PRO A 71 -15.35 0.32 1.79
C PRO A 71 -14.01 0.46 1.05
N GLY A 72 -13.50 1.69 0.89
CA GLY A 72 -12.28 1.97 0.14
C GLY A 72 -12.47 1.80 -1.38
N THR A 73 -13.50 2.43 -1.95
CA THR A 73 -13.85 2.28 -3.37
C THR A 73 -13.95 3.61 -4.09
N CYS A 74 -13.56 3.64 -5.36
CA CYS A 74 -13.75 4.78 -6.26
C CYS A 74 -14.25 4.30 -7.63
N THR A 75 -15.11 5.05 -8.31
CA THR A 75 -15.56 4.68 -9.67
C THR A 75 -14.45 4.67 -10.72
N CYS A 76 -13.26 5.23 -10.43
CA CYS A 76 -12.09 5.05 -11.30
C CYS A 76 -11.50 3.63 -11.25
N GLY A 77 -11.89 2.80 -10.27
CA GLY A 77 -11.52 1.39 -10.14
C GLY A 77 -10.13 1.11 -9.56
N GLU A 78 -9.21 2.07 -9.60
CA GLU A 78 -7.83 1.89 -9.12
C GLU A 78 -7.78 1.49 -7.65
N TYR A 79 -8.53 2.19 -6.78
CA TYR A 79 -8.47 1.97 -5.34
C TYR A 79 -8.87 0.53 -4.96
N GLN A 80 -9.95 0.01 -5.54
CA GLN A 80 -10.40 -1.37 -5.31
C GLN A 80 -9.43 -2.40 -5.87
N LEU A 81 -8.78 -2.07 -7.00
CA LEU A 81 -7.93 -3.00 -7.73
C LEU A 81 -6.61 -3.24 -6.99
N ILE A 82 -5.97 -2.18 -6.50
CA ILE A 82 -4.63 -2.27 -5.90
C ILE A 82 -4.62 -2.03 -4.39
N GLY A 83 -5.72 -1.58 -3.78
CA GLY A 83 -5.78 -1.32 -2.34
C GLY A 83 -4.94 -0.14 -1.87
N ILE A 84 -4.61 0.79 -2.77
CA ILE A 84 -3.91 2.05 -2.50
C ILE A 84 -4.86 3.18 -2.92
N PRO A 85 -5.09 4.21 -2.09
CA PRO A 85 -6.03 5.27 -2.43
C PRO A 85 -5.58 6.01 -3.70
N CYS A 86 -6.50 6.13 -4.65
CA CYS A 86 -6.32 6.99 -5.82
C CYS A 86 -6.41 8.46 -5.43
N MET A 87 -6.03 9.35 -6.35
CA MET A 87 -6.13 10.81 -6.19
C MET A 87 -7.55 11.27 -5.74
N HIS A 88 -8.63 10.66 -6.25
CA HIS A 88 -9.99 10.98 -5.82
C HIS A 88 -10.27 10.63 -4.35
N ALA A 89 -9.81 9.45 -3.91
CA ALA A 89 -9.96 9.02 -2.53
C ALA A 89 -9.15 9.90 -1.58
N LEU A 90 -7.95 10.32 -1.99
CA LEU A 90 -7.12 11.24 -1.20
C LEU A 90 -7.72 12.66 -1.10
N ALA A 91 -8.37 13.15 -2.16
CA ALA A 91 -9.09 14.43 -2.10
C ALA A 91 -10.20 14.37 -1.02
N CYS A 92 -10.97 13.28 -0.99
CA CYS A 92 -12.01 13.05 0.03
C CYS A 92 -11.39 12.94 1.42
N SER A 93 -10.33 12.13 1.57
CA SER A 93 -9.61 11.93 2.84
C SER A 93 -9.14 13.26 3.44
N THR A 94 -8.59 14.13 2.59
CA THR A 94 -8.08 15.44 2.99
C THR A 94 -9.21 16.35 3.45
N ARG A 95 -10.35 16.38 2.74
CA ARG A 95 -11.53 17.15 3.12
C ARG A 95 -12.05 16.78 4.51
N VAL A 96 -12.05 15.49 4.85
CA VAL A 96 -12.61 14.99 6.11
C VAL A 96 -11.58 14.85 7.23
N GLY A 97 -10.31 15.18 6.97
CA GLY A 97 -9.21 15.04 7.93
C GLY A 97 -8.86 13.58 8.27
N PHE A 98 -9.17 12.63 7.38
CA PHE A 98 -8.82 11.23 7.56
C PHE A 98 -7.37 10.98 7.10
N PRO A 99 -6.55 10.25 7.87
CA PRO A 99 -5.15 10.01 7.51
C PRO A 99 -5.03 9.09 6.30
N SER A 100 -4.28 9.52 5.29
CA SER A 100 -4.06 8.78 4.03
C SER A 100 -3.47 7.38 4.24
N ASP A 101 -2.53 7.23 5.19
CA ASP A 101 -1.94 5.95 5.58
C ASP A 101 -2.99 4.92 6.04
N ALA A 102 -4.11 5.37 6.63
CA ALA A 102 -5.16 4.49 7.11
C ALA A 102 -6.03 3.92 5.97
N LEU A 103 -6.09 4.60 4.82
CA LEU A 103 -6.77 4.14 3.60
C LEU A 103 -5.98 3.06 2.86
N VAL A 104 -4.69 2.93 3.13
CA VAL A 104 -3.85 1.91 2.48
C VAL A 104 -4.19 0.52 3.03
N ALA A 105 -4.39 -0.43 2.12
CA ALA A 105 -4.72 -1.81 2.45
C ALA A 105 -3.68 -2.44 3.39
N PRO A 106 -4.09 -3.34 4.31
CA PRO A 106 -3.20 -3.95 5.29
C PRO A 106 -1.97 -4.66 4.69
N ALA A 107 -2.07 -5.16 3.46
CA ALA A 107 -0.97 -5.82 2.75
C ALA A 107 0.29 -4.96 2.60
N TYR A 108 0.14 -3.63 2.57
CA TYR A 108 1.24 -2.67 2.39
C TYR A 108 1.71 -2.03 3.70
N ARG A 109 1.16 -2.45 4.84
CA ARG A 109 1.55 -1.92 6.15
C ARG A 109 2.84 -2.58 6.62
N VAL A 110 3.68 -1.80 7.31
CA VAL A 110 5.00 -2.26 7.78
C VAL A 110 4.92 -3.46 8.72
N PRO A 111 3.93 -3.58 9.64
CA PRO A 111 3.76 -4.80 10.43
C PRO A 111 3.53 -6.05 9.57
N THR A 112 2.68 -5.97 8.53
CA THR A 112 2.43 -7.06 7.59
C THR A 112 3.69 -7.42 6.81
N TRP A 113 4.45 -6.41 6.37
CA TRP A 113 5.73 -6.61 5.70
C TRP A 113 6.74 -7.34 6.60
N ARG A 114 6.90 -6.91 7.86
CA ARG A 114 7.78 -7.57 8.84
C ARG A 114 7.37 -9.03 9.06
N GLN A 115 6.08 -9.27 9.24
CA GLN A 115 5.55 -10.61 9.45
C GLN A 115 5.78 -11.52 8.24
N GLY A 116 5.56 -11.01 7.02
CA GLY A 116 5.72 -11.78 5.78
C GLY A 116 7.14 -12.31 5.54
N PHE A 117 8.17 -11.64 6.09
CA PHE A 117 9.56 -12.05 5.92
C PHE A 117 10.24 -12.57 7.19
N ILE A 118 9.51 -12.72 8.30
CA ILE A 118 10.09 -13.12 9.60
C ILE A 118 10.83 -14.47 9.55
N GLY A 119 10.36 -15.40 8.70
CA GLY A 119 10.92 -16.74 8.53
C GLY A 119 12.37 -16.74 8.02
N LYS A 120 13.21 -17.59 8.59
CA LYS A 120 14.61 -17.77 8.19
C LYS A 120 14.76 -19.01 7.34
N ILE A 121 15.54 -18.92 6.27
CA ILE A 121 15.89 -20.06 5.41
C ILE A 121 17.30 -20.48 5.77
N TYR A 122 17.46 -21.75 6.12
CA TYR A 122 18.72 -22.34 6.55
C TYR A 122 19.35 -23.17 5.42
N PRO A 123 20.68 -23.42 5.47
CA PRO A 123 21.30 -24.43 4.63
C PRO A 123 20.67 -25.81 4.83
N VAL A 124 20.59 -26.59 3.76
CA VAL A 124 20.26 -28.01 3.86
C VAL A 124 21.53 -28.74 4.31
N PRO A 125 21.52 -29.46 5.44
CA PRO A 125 22.67 -30.27 5.84
C PRO A 125 23.02 -31.28 4.75
N SER A 126 24.31 -31.43 4.45
CA SER A 126 24.78 -32.50 3.57
C SER A 126 24.47 -33.85 4.22
N VAL A 127 23.78 -34.72 3.50
CA VAL A 127 23.54 -36.12 3.91
C VAL A 127 24.86 -36.87 3.73
N GLY A 128 25.71 -36.86 4.75
CA GLY A 128 27.06 -37.42 4.67
C GLY A 128 27.72 -37.40 6.03
N GLY A 129 27.22 -38.25 6.92
CA GLY A 129 27.72 -38.44 8.27
C GLY A 129 27.33 -39.82 8.79
N LEU A 130 27.77 -40.85 8.06
CA LEU A 130 28.08 -42.21 8.52
C LEU A 130 29.14 -42.77 7.56
#